data_AF-A0A842NVS7-F1
#
_entry.id   AF-A0A842NVS7-F1
#
_cell.length_a   1.000
_cell.length_b   1.000
_cell.length_c   1.000
_cell.angle_alpha   90.00
_cell.angle_beta   90.00
_cell.angle_gamma   90.00
#
_symmetry.space_group_name_H-M   'P 1'
#
loop_
_entity.id
_entity.type
_entity.pdbx_description
1 polymer ?
#
loop_
_entity_poly.entity_id
_entity_poly.type
_entity_poly.pdbx_seq_one_letter_code
_entity_poly.pdbx_strand_id
1 'polypeptide(L)'
;GRKIIVDTYGGHGSHGGGAFSGKDPSKVDRSASYAARYIAKNIVAAGLAAKCEVQLAYAIGVANPVSVLIHTFDTNRIPEEEISKLVVKHFPLKPSDIISHLRLKRPIFKKTASYGHFGRNDPDFTWEKLDKVDALKKDASQFDKPSVNGSNAPLDGY
;
A
#
# COMPACT_ATOMS: atom_id res chain seq x y z
N GLY A 1 -0.40 -7.01 -22.80
CA GLY A 1 0.57 -6.38 -21.89
C GLY A 1 1.99 -6.80 -22.22
N ARG A 2 2.62 -6.17 -23.23
CA ARG A 2 4.06 -6.34 -23.56
C ARG A 2 4.88 -5.12 -23.11
N LYS A 3 4.34 -4.39 -22.12
CA LYS A 3 4.83 -3.12 -21.58
C LYS A 3 4.59 -3.03 -20.06
N ILE A 4 4.48 -4.16 -19.38
CA ILE A 4 4.11 -4.23 -17.95
C ILE A 4 5.05 -3.43 -17.02
N ILE A 5 6.33 -3.32 -17.36
CA ILE A 5 7.28 -2.50 -16.62
C ILE A 5 7.07 -0.99 -16.87
N VAL A 6 6.70 -0.61 -18.09
CA VAL A 6 6.31 0.77 -18.44
C VAL A 6 4.99 1.15 -17.78
N ASP A 7 4.05 0.21 -17.70
CA ASP A 7 2.74 0.40 -17.08
C ASP A 7 2.82 0.62 -15.56
N THR A 8 3.94 0.23 -14.93
CA THR A 8 4.12 0.19 -13.47
C THR A 8 5.20 1.17 -12.97
N TYR A 9 6.35 0.65 -12.56
CA TYR A 9 7.34 1.38 -11.78
C TYR A 9 8.68 1.54 -12.51
N GLY A 10 8.74 1.30 -13.82
CA GLY A 10 9.94 1.54 -14.63
C GLY A 10 11.16 0.72 -14.21
N GLY A 11 10.95 -0.44 -13.57
CA GLY A 11 12.02 -1.31 -13.06
C GLY A 11 12.47 -0.98 -11.64
N HIS A 12 11.91 0.07 -11.00
CA HIS A 12 12.23 0.40 -9.62
C HIS A 12 11.56 -0.55 -8.60
N GLY A 13 10.34 -0.99 -8.88
CA GLY A 13 9.61 -1.96 -8.06
C GLY A 13 9.48 -3.32 -8.75
N SER A 14 9.43 -4.37 -7.95
CA SER A 14 9.24 -5.75 -8.39
C SER A 14 7.91 -5.93 -9.14
N HIS A 15 7.85 -6.94 -10.02
CA HIS A 15 6.66 -7.21 -10.82
C HIS A 15 6.34 -8.70 -10.90
N GLY A 16 5.15 -9.11 -10.47
CA GLY A 16 4.68 -10.51 -10.47
C GLY A 16 4.27 -11.08 -11.84
N GLY A 17 4.71 -10.46 -12.95
CA GLY A 17 4.40 -10.89 -14.33
C GLY A 17 3.00 -10.60 -14.90
N GLY A 18 1.96 -10.39 -14.08
CA GLY A 18 0.58 -10.19 -14.54
C GLY A 18 0.34 -8.88 -15.30
N ALA A 19 -0.17 -8.94 -16.54
CA ALA A 19 -0.55 -7.74 -17.30
C ALA A 19 -1.89 -7.13 -16.85
N PHE A 20 -2.09 -5.82 -17.05
CA PHE A 20 -3.32 -5.12 -16.65
C PHE A 20 -4.40 -5.04 -17.72
N SER A 21 -4.14 -4.39 -18.86
CA SER A 21 -5.16 -4.04 -19.87
C SER A 21 -5.89 -5.25 -20.46
N GLY A 22 -7.19 -5.08 -20.74
CA GLY A 22 -8.07 -6.13 -21.29
C GLY A 22 -8.74 -7.05 -20.26
N LYS A 23 -8.31 -7.01 -18.99
CA LYS A 23 -8.91 -7.79 -17.89
C LYS A 23 -10.05 -7.05 -17.20
N ASP A 24 -11.04 -7.76 -16.66
CA ASP A 24 -12.01 -7.16 -15.74
C ASP A 24 -11.46 -7.17 -14.29
N PRO A 25 -12.04 -6.42 -13.34
CA PRO A 25 -11.51 -6.29 -11.98
C PRO A 25 -11.45 -7.59 -11.16
N SER A 26 -12.15 -8.68 -11.56
CA SER A 26 -12.02 -9.98 -10.88
C SER A 26 -10.64 -10.61 -11.05
N LYS A 27 -9.84 -10.15 -12.04
CA LYS A 27 -8.49 -10.65 -12.27
C LYS A 27 -7.54 -9.89 -11.34
N VAL A 28 -7.05 -10.60 -10.33
CA VAL A 28 -6.19 -10.05 -9.27
C VAL A 28 -4.91 -9.40 -9.81
N ASP A 29 -4.42 -9.83 -10.97
CA ASP A 29 -3.32 -9.15 -11.67
C ASP A 29 -3.53 -7.64 -11.83
N ARG A 30 -4.78 -7.18 -11.96
CA ARG A 30 -5.09 -5.74 -11.99
C ARG A 30 -5.51 -5.24 -10.62
N SER A 31 -6.55 -5.84 -10.04
CA SER A 31 -7.18 -5.30 -8.82
C SER A 31 -6.24 -5.33 -7.62
N ALA A 32 -5.49 -6.42 -7.42
CA ALA A 32 -4.53 -6.51 -6.33
C ALA A 32 -3.30 -5.61 -6.56
N SER A 33 -2.83 -5.44 -7.80
CA SER A 33 -1.75 -4.48 -8.09
C SER A 33 -2.17 -3.04 -7.80
N TYR A 34 -3.42 -2.66 -8.07
CA TYR A 34 -3.96 -1.35 -7.71
C TYR A 34 -4.10 -1.21 -6.19
N ALA A 35 -4.56 -2.26 -5.50
CA ALA A 35 -4.60 -2.26 -4.04
C ALA A 35 -3.20 -2.13 -3.42
N ALA A 36 -2.21 -2.87 -3.93
CA ALA A 36 -0.82 -2.79 -3.49
C ALA A 36 -0.25 -1.38 -3.67
N ARG A 37 -0.52 -0.73 -4.81
CA ARG A 37 -0.18 0.68 -5.04
C ARG A 37 -0.83 1.60 -3.99
N TYR A 38 -2.12 1.43 -3.77
CA TYR A 38 -2.89 2.23 -2.81
C TYR A 38 -2.35 2.09 -1.39
N ILE A 39 -2.03 0.86 -0.97
CA ILE A 39 -1.41 0.55 0.32
C ILE A 39 -0.05 1.23 0.43
N ALA A 40 0.88 0.96 -0.50
CA ALA A 40 2.23 1.51 -0.48
C ALA A 40 2.23 3.04 -0.43
N LYS A 41 1.36 3.66 -1.24
CA LYS A 41 1.23 5.13 -1.29
C LYS A 41 0.75 5.71 0.05
N ASN A 42 -0.22 5.08 0.69
CA ASN A 42 -0.72 5.52 1.99
C ASN A 42 0.30 5.29 3.11
N ILE A 43 1.07 4.19 3.09
CA ILE A 43 2.16 3.94 4.05
C ILE A 43 3.20 5.05 3.98
N VAL A 44 3.65 5.39 2.77
CA VAL A 44 4.65 6.46 2.58
C VAL A 44 4.09 7.83 2.96
N ALA A 45 2.87 8.15 2.54
CA ALA A 45 2.23 9.42 2.89
C ALA A 45 1.90 9.55 4.40
N ALA A 46 1.70 8.43 5.09
CA ALA A 46 1.56 8.39 6.54
C ALA A 46 2.87 8.62 7.29
N GLY A 47 4.01 8.61 6.60
CA GLY A 47 5.33 8.75 7.21
C GLY A 47 5.78 7.49 7.97
N LEU A 48 5.21 6.32 7.62
CA LEU A 48 5.62 5.05 8.22
C LEU A 48 6.89 4.50 7.59
N ALA A 49 7.19 4.89 6.34
CA ALA A 49 8.43 4.60 5.65
C ALA A 49 8.70 5.64 4.55
N ALA A 50 9.94 5.83 4.12
CA ALA A 50 10.26 6.67 2.96
C ALA A 50 10.06 5.94 1.62
N LYS A 51 10.18 4.61 1.62
CA LYS A 51 9.93 3.72 0.49
C LYS A 51 9.14 2.51 0.96
N CYS A 52 8.27 1.99 0.10
CA CYS A 52 7.48 0.80 0.43
C CYS A 52 7.14 0.04 -0.84
N GLU A 53 7.43 -1.26 -0.82
CA GLU A 53 6.96 -2.26 -1.75
C GLU A 53 6.00 -3.20 -1.02
N VAL A 54 4.91 -3.55 -1.71
CA VAL A 54 3.84 -4.41 -1.19
C VAL A 54 3.67 -5.57 -2.14
N GLN A 55 3.83 -6.79 -1.64
CA GLN A 55 3.55 -8.01 -2.38
C GLN A 55 2.30 -8.69 -1.80
N LEU A 56 1.34 -8.97 -2.69
CA LEU A 56 0.14 -9.73 -2.38
C LEU A 56 0.13 -10.99 -3.24
N ALA A 57 -0.05 -12.16 -2.62
CA ALA A 57 -0.21 -13.42 -3.33
C ALA A 57 -1.62 -13.98 -3.10
N TYR A 58 -2.19 -14.60 -4.13
CA TYR A 58 -3.52 -15.22 -4.08
C TYR A 58 -3.47 -16.63 -4.67
N ALA A 59 -4.28 -17.52 -4.10
CA ALA A 59 -4.61 -18.80 -4.70
C ALA A 59 -5.99 -18.71 -5.36
N ILE A 60 -6.17 -19.37 -6.51
CA ILE A 60 -7.44 -19.35 -7.24
C ILE A 60 -8.57 -19.91 -6.36
N GLY A 61 -9.70 -19.19 -6.28
CA GLY A 61 -10.84 -19.58 -5.44
C GLY A 61 -10.71 -19.23 -3.94
N VAL A 62 -9.58 -18.70 -3.49
CA VAL A 62 -9.38 -18.27 -2.09
C VAL A 62 -9.60 -16.77 -1.97
N ALA A 63 -10.50 -16.37 -1.06
CA ALA A 63 -10.89 -14.97 -0.92
C ALA A 63 -9.79 -14.11 -0.26
N ASN A 64 -9.12 -14.63 0.77
CA ASN A 64 -8.04 -13.92 1.45
C ASN A 64 -6.71 -14.12 0.68
N PRO A 65 -5.80 -13.13 0.70
CA PRO A 65 -4.46 -13.35 0.18
C PRO A 65 -3.76 -14.46 0.98
N VAL A 66 -2.96 -15.28 0.30
CA VAL A 66 -2.10 -16.28 0.95
C VAL A 66 -0.89 -15.63 1.62
N SER A 67 -0.47 -14.44 1.15
CA SER A 67 0.56 -13.64 1.81
C SER A 67 0.38 -12.14 1.58
N VAL A 68 0.77 -11.36 2.59
CA VAL A 68 0.92 -9.90 2.56
C VAL A 68 2.32 -9.59 3.07
N LEU A 69 3.22 -9.22 2.16
CA LEU A 69 4.59 -8.86 2.49
C LEU A 69 4.79 -7.36 2.28
N ILE A 70 5.38 -6.72 3.28
CA ILE A 70 5.78 -5.32 3.25
C ILE A 70 7.30 -5.29 3.26
N HIS A 71 7.90 -4.57 2.32
CA HIS A 71 9.33 -4.31 2.28
C HIS A 71 9.55 -2.81 2.15
N THR A 72 10.28 -2.22 3.09
CA THR A 72 10.46 -0.78 3.24
C THR A 72 11.89 -0.34 3.00
N PHE A 73 12.78 -1.26 2.61
CA PHE A 73 14.17 -0.98 2.27
C PHE A 73 14.90 -0.23 3.39
N ASP A 74 14.70 -0.69 4.63
CA ASP A 74 15.27 -0.12 5.86
C ASP A 74 14.90 1.36 6.11
N THR A 75 13.80 1.83 5.52
CA THR A 75 13.31 3.21 5.71
C THR A 75 12.11 3.31 6.65
N ASN A 76 11.70 2.21 7.25
CA ASN A 76 10.56 2.13 8.15
C ASN A 76 10.81 2.82 9.50
N ARG A 77 9.78 3.49 10.02
CA ARG A 77 9.76 4.08 11.37
C ARG A 77 9.36 3.08 12.45
N ILE A 78 8.58 2.07 12.08
CA ILE A 78 8.12 0.98 12.96
C ILE A 78 8.43 -0.36 12.29
N PRO A 79 8.52 -1.50 13.00
CA PRO A 79 8.83 -2.79 12.38
C PRO A 79 7.88 -3.14 11.21
N GLU A 80 8.41 -3.72 10.13
CA GLU A 80 7.62 -4.07 8.94
C GLU A 80 6.46 -5.02 9.25
N GLU A 81 6.62 -5.89 10.24
CA GLU A 81 5.55 -6.76 10.74
C GLU A 81 4.36 -5.96 11.27
N GLU A 82 4.64 -4.87 11.99
CA GLU A 82 3.59 -3.98 12.51
C GLU A 82 2.93 -3.18 11.39
N ILE A 83 3.71 -2.74 10.39
CA ILE A 83 3.14 -2.16 9.17
C ILE A 83 2.22 -3.17 8.47
N SER A 84 2.63 -4.43 8.35
CA SER A 84 1.81 -5.49 7.74
C SER A 84 0.50 -5.71 8.52
N LYS A 85 0.54 -5.72 9.86
CA LYS A 85 -0.67 -5.78 10.70
C LYS A 85 -1.59 -4.58 10.46
N LEU A 86 -1.05 -3.36 10.35
CA LEU A 86 -1.82 -2.18 10.00
C LEU A 86 -2.45 -2.29 8.60
N VAL A 87 -1.74 -2.88 7.63
CA VAL A 87 -2.28 -3.13 6.29
C VAL A 87 -3.49 -4.05 6.34
N VAL A 88 -3.37 -5.20 7.03
CA VAL A 88 -4.47 -6.15 7.20
C VAL A 88 -5.68 -5.52 7.92
N LYS A 89 -5.42 -4.62 8.88
CA LYS A 89 -6.47 -3.92 9.64
C LYS A 89 -7.23 -2.87 8.81
N HIS A 90 -6.52 -2.08 8.00
CA HIS A 90 -7.09 -0.85 7.41
C HIS A 90 -7.51 -0.96 5.95
N PHE A 91 -7.01 -1.98 5.24
CA PHE A 91 -7.21 -2.11 3.79
C PHE A 91 -8.04 -3.34 3.43
N PRO A 92 -8.90 -3.23 2.39
CA PRO A 92 -9.55 -4.40 1.83
C PRO A 92 -8.52 -5.25 1.09
N LEU A 93 -8.44 -6.53 1.44
CA LEU A 93 -7.51 -7.47 0.81
C LEU A 93 -8.20 -8.58 0.02
N LYS A 94 -9.51 -8.79 0.22
CA LYS A 94 -10.30 -9.72 -0.59
C LYS A 94 -10.59 -9.11 -1.96
N PRO A 95 -10.54 -9.86 -3.07
CA PRO A 95 -10.79 -9.33 -4.40
C PRO A 95 -12.13 -8.58 -4.52
N SER A 96 -13.21 -9.10 -3.94
CA SER A 96 -14.52 -8.42 -3.91
C SER A 96 -14.47 -7.05 -3.24
N ASP A 97 -13.76 -6.97 -2.11
CA ASP A 97 -13.72 -5.79 -1.27
C ASP A 97 -12.82 -4.73 -1.91
N ILE A 98 -11.72 -5.16 -2.53
CA ILE A 98 -10.85 -4.30 -3.35
C ILE A 98 -11.67 -3.66 -4.49
N ILE A 99 -12.42 -4.47 -5.22
CA ILE A 99 -13.23 -4.00 -6.36
C ILE A 99 -14.27 -2.97 -5.91
N SER A 100 -14.94 -3.24 -4.79
CA SER A 100 -15.95 -2.36 -4.21
C SER A 100 -15.34 -1.05 -3.73
N HIS A 101 -14.31 -1.15 -2.87
CA HIS A 101 -13.65 0.00 -2.24
C HIS A 101 -13.01 0.94 -3.26
N LEU A 102 -12.28 0.38 -4.24
CA LEU A 102 -11.66 1.16 -5.31
C LEU A 102 -12.65 1.52 -6.44
N ARG A 103 -13.92 1.12 -6.34
CA ARG A 103 -14.97 1.41 -7.34
C ARG A 103 -14.54 1.01 -8.75
N LEU A 104 -14.01 -0.21 -8.91
CA LEU A 104 -13.40 -0.68 -10.15
C LEU A 104 -14.41 -1.10 -11.22
N LYS A 105 -15.69 -1.31 -10.87
CA LYS A 105 -16.77 -1.61 -11.83
C LYS A 105 -17.29 -0.34 -12.51
N ARG A 106 -16.40 0.37 -13.20
CA ARG A 106 -16.68 1.60 -13.96
C ARG A 106 -15.86 1.62 -15.26
N PRO A 107 -16.30 2.31 -16.31
CA PRO A 107 -15.56 2.40 -17.58
C PRO A 107 -14.37 3.37 -17.52
N ILE A 108 -13.42 3.14 -16.60
CA ILE A 108 -12.32 4.07 -16.29
C ILE A 108 -10.95 3.65 -16.86
N PHE A 109 -10.82 2.42 -17.34
CA PHE A 109 -9.51 1.81 -17.63
C PHE A 109 -8.86 2.26 -18.94
N LYS A 110 -9.62 2.82 -19.90
CA LYS A 110 -9.04 3.26 -21.17
C LYS A 110 -7.94 4.30 -20.96
N LYS A 111 -8.12 5.19 -19.97
CA LYS A 111 -7.16 6.24 -19.63
C LYS A 111 -5.83 5.69 -19.07
N THR A 112 -5.84 4.50 -18.46
CA THR A 112 -4.64 3.88 -17.86
C THR A 112 -3.77 3.17 -18.89
N ALA A 113 -4.30 2.87 -20.08
CA ALA A 113 -3.62 2.06 -21.10
C ALA A 113 -2.43 2.77 -21.78
N SER A 114 -2.17 4.03 -21.45
CA SER A 114 -0.98 4.79 -21.83
C SER A 114 -0.50 5.65 -20.67
N TYR A 115 0.80 5.98 -20.70
CA TYR A 115 1.47 6.84 -19.70
C TYR A 115 1.44 6.28 -18.26
N GLY A 116 1.33 4.96 -18.12
CA GLY A 116 1.36 4.30 -16.82
C GLY A 116 0.02 4.29 -16.09
N HIS A 117 -0.11 3.31 -15.20
CA HIS A 117 -1.29 3.10 -14.36
C HIS A 117 -1.20 3.84 -13.01
N PHE A 118 0.01 4.24 -12.60
CA PHE A 118 0.31 4.75 -11.26
C PHE A 118 0.93 6.15 -11.30
N GLY A 119 0.83 6.87 -10.18
CA GLY A 119 1.42 8.20 -10.01
C GLY A 119 0.70 9.32 -10.75
N ARG A 120 -0.53 9.08 -11.22
CA ARG A 120 -1.31 10.02 -12.02
C ARG A 120 -2.43 10.65 -11.21
N ASN A 121 -2.58 11.97 -11.33
CA ASN A 121 -3.63 12.72 -10.67
C ASN A 121 -4.89 12.78 -11.57
N ASP A 122 -5.65 11.68 -11.59
CA ASP A 122 -6.98 11.60 -12.23
C ASP A 122 -8.00 11.15 -11.16
N PRO A 123 -9.15 11.84 -11.00
CA PRO A 123 -10.15 11.49 -9.99
C PRO A 123 -10.72 10.07 -10.14
N ASP A 124 -10.63 9.46 -11.33
CA ASP A 124 -11.05 8.08 -11.54
C ASP A 124 -10.09 7.05 -10.93
N PHE A 125 -8.82 7.41 -10.72
CA PHE A 125 -7.77 6.52 -10.21
C PHE A 125 -7.79 6.50 -8.69
N THR A 126 -8.84 5.90 -8.15
CA THR A 126 -9.10 5.79 -6.70
C THR A 126 -7.97 5.15 -5.91
N TRP A 127 -7.14 4.30 -6.53
CA TRP A 127 -5.93 3.73 -5.93
C TRP A 127 -4.80 4.74 -5.68
N GLU A 128 -4.91 5.97 -6.18
CA GLU A 128 -3.98 7.06 -5.89
C GLU A 128 -4.45 7.94 -4.71
N LYS A 129 -5.58 7.64 -4.06
CA LYS A 129 -6.06 8.39 -2.90
C LYS A 129 -5.20 8.15 -1.65
N LEU A 130 -5.25 9.10 -0.72
CA LEU A 130 -4.50 9.12 0.54
C LEU A 130 -5.43 9.12 1.77
N ASP A 131 -6.62 8.55 1.63
CA ASP A 131 -7.68 8.55 2.65
C ASP A 131 -7.45 7.57 3.81
N LYS A 132 -6.36 6.80 3.80
CA LYS A 132 -5.97 5.92 4.92
C LYS A 132 -4.85 6.49 5.77
N VAL A 133 -4.28 7.64 5.38
CA VAL A 133 -3.14 8.26 6.07
C VAL A 133 -3.44 8.53 7.54
N ASP A 134 -4.57 9.16 7.86
CA ASP A 134 -4.88 9.55 9.24
C ASP A 134 -5.15 8.32 10.13
N ALA A 135 -5.84 7.31 9.58
CA ALA A 135 -6.09 6.06 10.27
C ALA A 135 -4.79 5.29 10.56
N LEU A 136 -3.86 5.26 9.60
CA LEU A 136 -2.54 4.67 9.77
C LEU A 136 -1.70 5.40 10.82
N LYS A 137 -1.65 6.73 10.78
CA LYS A 137 -0.92 7.53 11.77
C LYS A 137 -1.46 7.32 13.18
N LYS A 138 -2.79 7.33 13.33
CA LYS A 138 -3.46 7.14 14.61
C LYS A 138 -3.11 5.80 15.25
N ASP A 139 -3.12 4.73 14.48
CA ASP A 139 -2.83 3.40 15.04
C ASP A 139 -1.32 3.15 15.18
N ALA A 140 -0.48 3.82 14.39
CA ALA A 140 0.96 3.74 14.52
C ALA A 140 1.52 4.54 15.71
N SER A 141 0.78 5.51 16.25
CA SER A 141 1.26 6.33 17.37
C SER A 141 1.51 5.53 18.66
N GLN A 142 0.96 4.31 18.77
CA GLN A 142 1.26 3.40 19.88
C GLN A 142 2.73 2.94 19.91
N PHE A 143 3.47 3.12 18.81
CA PHE A 143 4.89 2.79 18.69
C PHE A 143 5.82 3.99 18.89
N ASP A 144 5.26 5.19 19.07
CA ASP A 144 6.04 6.34 19.48
C ASP A 144 6.45 6.15 20.94
N LYS A 145 7.76 5.92 21.18
CA LYS A 145 8.29 5.82 22.54
C LYS A 145 7.84 7.05 23.34
N PRO A 146 7.33 6.91 24.57
CA PRO A 146 7.18 8.05 25.45
C PRO A 146 8.56 8.69 25.63
N SER A 147 8.66 9.98 25.33
CA SER A 147 9.81 10.79 25.69
C SER A 147 9.99 10.71 27.20
N VAL A 148 11.03 9.99 27.66
CA VAL A 148 11.47 10.05 29.06
C VAL A 148 12.00 11.46 29.28
N ASN A 149 11.15 12.34 29.83
CA ASN A 149 11.60 13.63 30.33
C ASN A 149 12.52 13.40 31.54
N GLY A 150 13.61 14.17 31.53
CA GLY A 150 14.80 14.01 32.35
C GLY A 150 14.58 13.69 33.82
N SER A 151 15.45 12.81 34.31
CA SER A 151 15.82 12.63 35.71
C SER A 151 16.13 13.98 36.36
N ASN A 152 15.28 14.43 37.29
CA ASN A 152 15.71 15.30 38.38
C ASN A 152 16.47 14.43 39.38
N ALA A 153 17.79 14.33 39.23
CA ALA A 153 18.64 13.94 40.34
C ALA A 153 18.82 15.17 41.24
N PRO A 154 18.51 15.10 42.55
CA PRO A 154 18.90 16.17 43.46
C PRO A 154 20.43 16.22 43.51
N LEU A 155 20.99 17.41 43.28
CA LEU A 155 22.38 17.70 43.59
C LEU A 155 22.50 17.75 45.11
N ASP A 156 23.17 16.74 45.69
CA ASP A 156 23.63 16.78 47.07
C ASP A 156 24.54 18.02 47.24
N GLY A 157 24.10 18.94 48.09
CA GLY A 157 24.86 20.12 48.51
C GLY A 157 25.77 19.75 49.68
N TYR A 158 27.05 20.08 49.52
CA TYR A 158 28.01 20.28 50.61
C TYR A 158 27.70 21.57 51.38
#